data_AF-A0AAF0D9X5-F1
#
_entry.id   AF-A0AAF0D9X5-F1
#
_cell.length_a   1.000
_cell.length_b   1.000
_cell.length_c   1.000
_cell.angle_alpha   90.00
_cell.angle_beta   90.00
_cell.angle_gamma   90.00
#
_symmetry.space_group_name_H-M   'P 1'
#
loop_
_entity.id
_entity.type
_entity.pdbx_description
1 polymer ?
#
loop_
_entity_poly.entity_id
_entity_poly.type
_entity_poly.pdbx_seq_one_letter_code
_entity_poly.pdbx_strand_id
1 'polypeptide(L)'
;MHSHPSENIPLALSTNWFLTSPPTFPYPGLRAHAPIATATYTWEYIERIDPDPNGAIHPGTLSQDWTFIGAVQWELDMSISKIRVRWNSANVSGTVRADIKHIAGSAPAPSKDLTPEQLRCASEWYAPHILSFARSHLGTSVADGECWSFACAALKFTRSAALREGHEPPMPSMGRVHGQCILDWSVCSLVPAVGILQAAEVRPGDIIELSDAHFRHQQVLLGGLARGEENVRLSAHTAIVESVNGEKIGVIEQNARVKKLVVEGEYNLADMVKGTVKVFRAVGRSELERVSLDGVCKEW
;
A
#
# COMPACT_ATOMS: atom_id res chain seq x y z
N MET A 1 -5.51 -8.42 -15.73
CA MET A 1 -4.78 -7.26 -15.16
C MET A 1 -5.77 -6.12 -15.05
N HIS A 2 -6.10 -5.65 -13.85
CA HIS A 2 -6.83 -4.39 -13.70
C HIS A 2 -5.79 -3.26 -13.76
N SER A 3 -6.07 -2.20 -14.53
CA SER A 3 -5.25 -0.99 -14.58
C SER A 3 -5.09 -0.39 -13.18
N HIS A 4 -4.01 0.36 -12.97
CA HIS A 4 -3.76 1.01 -11.69
C HIS A 4 -4.96 1.93 -11.33
N PRO A 5 -5.38 2.06 -10.07
CA PRO A 5 -6.56 2.87 -9.72
C PRO A 5 -6.43 4.34 -10.11
N SER A 6 -5.20 4.84 -10.20
CA SER A 6 -4.92 6.19 -10.68
C SER A 6 -4.97 6.32 -12.22
N GLU A 7 -4.90 5.21 -12.96
CA GLU A 7 -4.94 5.24 -14.42
C GLU A 7 -6.38 5.33 -14.94
N ASN A 8 -6.56 6.06 -16.03
CA ASN A 8 -7.84 6.14 -16.76
C ASN A 8 -9.04 6.55 -15.90
N ILE A 9 -8.83 7.42 -14.90
CA ILE A 9 -9.90 7.91 -14.03
C ILE A 9 -11.04 8.51 -14.88
N PRO A 10 -12.28 8.00 -14.75
CA PRO A 10 -13.38 8.43 -15.60
C PRO A 10 -13.94 9.77 -15.13
N LEU A 11 -13.41 10.89 -15.65
CA LEU A 11 -13.82 12.24 -15.27
C LEU A 11 -15.33 12.52 -15.36
N ALA A 12 -16.04 11.81 -16.24
CA ALA A 12 -17.49 11.86 -16.39
C ALA A 12 -18.09 13.28 -16.48
N LEU A 13 -17.38 14.22 -17.14
CA LEU A 13 -17.78 15.64 -17.19
C LEU A 13 -19.18 15.85 -17.78
N SER A 14 -19.63 14.97 -18.68
CA SER A 14 -20.96 15.00 -19.27
C SER A 14 -22.10 14.76 -18.27
N THR A 15 -21.82 14.22 -17.08
CA THR A 15 -22.84 14.03 -16.03
C THR A 15 -23.04 15.27 -15.17
N ASN A 16 -22.24 16.32 -15.37
CA ASN A 16 -22.34 17.60 -14.66
C ASN A 16 -22.31 17.47 -13.13
N TRP A 17 -21.65 16.45 -12.59
CA TRP A 17 -21.57 16.19 -11.14
C TRP A 17 -20.95 17.35 -10.33
N PHE A 18 -20.18 18.21 -11.00
CA PHE A 18 -19.52 19.39 -10.43
C PHE A 18 -20.42 20.64 -10.40
N LEU A 19 -21.60 20.62 -11.03
CA LEU A 19 -22.54 21.74 -11.05
C LEU A 19 -23.52 21.76 -9.86
N THR A 20 -23.56 20.69 -9.05
CA THR A 20 -24.40 20.68 -7.84
C THR A 20 -23.83 21.61 -6.78
N SER A 21 -24.68 22.13 -5.88
CA SER A 21 -24.25 22.98 -4.77
C SER A 21 -24.71 22.38 -3.44
N PRO A 22 -23.83 21.70 -2.68
CA PRO A 22 -22.41 21.48 -2.97
C PRO A 22 -22.17 20.45 -4.10
N PRO A 23 -20.99 20.46 -4.76
CA PRO A 23 -20.61 19.46 -5.75
C PRO A 23 -20.68 18.02 -5.24
N THR A 24 -21.08 17.09 -6.09
CA THR A 24 -21.19 15.67 -5.72
C THR A 24 -19.83 15.01 -5.86
N PHE A 25 -19.11 14.86 -4.75
CA PHE A 25 -17.79 14.21 -4.75
C PHE A 25 -17.59 13.27 -3.56
N PRO A 26 -17.00 12.07 -3.75
CA PRO A 26 -16.75 11.39 -5.03
C PRO A 26 -18.03 11.11 -5.81
N TYR A 27 -18.00 11.37 -7.13
CA TYR A 27 -19.14 11.11 -8.03
C TYR A 27 -19.28 9.61 -8.33
N PRO A 28 -20.47 9.14 -8.77
CA PRO A 28 -20.74 7.70 -8.93
C PRO A 28 -19.75 6.94 -9.81
N GLY A 29 -19.33 7.53 -10.94
CA GLY A 29 -18.32 6.94 -11.83
C GLY A 29 -16.97 6.77 -11.14
N LEU A 30 -16.56 7.70 -10.27
CA LEU A 30 -15.31 7.60 -9.51
C LEU A 30 -15.38 6.50 -8.46
N ARG A 31 -16.53 6.35 -7.78
CA ARG A 31 -16.75 5.30 -6.77
C ARG A 31 -16.79 3.91 -7.38
N ALA A 32 -17.30 3.78 -8.60
CA ALA A 32 -17.33 2.52 -9.34
C ALA A 32 -15.96 2.14 -9.93
N HIS A 33 -15.07 3.12 -10.13
CA HIS A 33 -13.75 2.91 -10.73
C HIS A 33 -12.83 2.08 -9.84
N ALA A 34 -12.67 2.48 -8.58
CA ALA A 34 -11.85 1.76 -7.61
C ALA A 34 -12.28 2.10 -6.17
N PRO A 35 -11.98 1.23 -5.18
CA PRO A 35 -12.31 1.52 -3.79
C PRO A 35 -11.61 2.78 -3.28
N ILE A 36 -12.40 3.71 -2.74
CA ILE A 36 -11.95 5.02 -2.25
C ILE A 36 -11.82 4.99 -0.74
N ALA A 37 -10.63 5.35 -0.31
CA ALA A 37 -10.16 5.24 1.05
C ALA A 37 -10.62 6.44 1.89
N THR A 38 -10.50 7.63 1.32
CA THR A 38 -11.04 8.89 1.83
C THR A 38 -11.10 9.88 0.68
N ALA A 39 -11.91 10.91 0.80
CA ALA A 39 -12.05 11.95 -0.20
C ALA A 39 -12.30 13.31 0.45
N THR A 40 -11.79 14.36 -0.18
CA THR A 40 -12.10 15.75 0.18
C THR A 40 -12.20 16.60 -1.08
N TYR A 41 -12.80 17.78 -0.97
CA TYR A 41 -12.88 18.71 -2.08
C TYR A 41 -13.10 20.15 -1.61
N THR A 42 -12.73 21.08 -2.49
CA THR A 42 -13.01 22.51 -2.40
C THR A 42 -13.55 22.98 -3.74
N TRP A 43 -14.33 24.05 -3.72
CA TRP A 43 -14.77 24.73 -4.92
C TRP A 43 -14.97 26.22 -4.65
N GLU A 44 -14.65 27.03 -5.64
CA GLU A 44 -14.73 28.47 -5.59
C GLU A 44 -15.12 29.02 -6.96
N TYR A 45 -15.52 30.29 -6.98
CA TYR A 45 -15.74 31.01 -8.22
C TYR A 45 -15.21 32.43 -8.12
N ILE A 46 -14.90 32.99 -9.28
CA ILE A 46 -14.60 34.40 -9.45
C ILE A 46 -15.64 34.98 -10.40
N GLU A 47 -16.28 36.08 -9.99
CA GLU A 47 -17.19 36.81 -10.86
C GLU A 47 -16.42 37.48 -12.00
N ARG A 48 -16.96 37.38 -13.22
CA ARG A 48 -16.44 38.03 -14.41
C ARG A 48 -17.55 38.72 -15.17
N ILE A 49 -17.16 39.74 -15.91
CA ILE A 49 -18.02 40.41 -16.87
C ILE A 49 -17.52 39.98 -18.25
N ASP A 50 -18.29 39.11 -18.90
CA ASP A 50 -17.97 38.66 -20.25
C ASP A 50 -18.44 39.68 -21.28
N PRO A 51 -17.64 39.96 -22.32
CA PRO A 51 -18.08 40.80 -23.43
C PRO A 51 -19.35 40.24 -24.06
N ASP A 52 -20.28 41.12 -24.44
CA ASP A 52 -21.47 40.69 -25.19
C ASP A 52 -21.00 39.97 -26.47
N PRO A 53 -21.39 38.70 -26.69
CA PRO A 53 -21.02 37.95 -27.89
C PRO A 53 -21.47 38.62 -29.20
N ASN A 54 -22.42 39.56 -29.14
CA ASN A 54 -22.92 40.32 -30.28
C ASN A 54 -22.29 41.72 -30.43
N GLY A 55 -21.33 42.10 -29.58
CA GLY A 55 -20.61 43.37 -29.68
C GLY A 55 -21.45 44.63 -29.42
N ALA A 56 -22.62 44.50 -28.79
CA ALA A 56 -23.47 45.63 -28.45
C ALA A 56 -22.92 46.42 -27.24
N ILE A 57 -23.25 47.71 -27.17
CA ILE A 57 -22.81 48.69 -26.15
C ILE A 57 -23.54 48.48 -24.81
N HIS A 58 -23.75 47.23 -24.41
CA HIS A 58 -24.35 46.86 -23.13
C HIS A 58 -23.26 46.52 -22.11
N PRO A 59 -23.48 46.78 -20.81
CA PRO A 59 -22.63 46.21 -19.78
C PRO A 59 -22.59 44.69 -19.99
N GLY A 60 -21.40 44.11 -20.03
CA GLY A 60 -21.20 42.70 -20.36
C GLY A 60 -22.01 41.75 -19.47
N THR A 61 -22.13 40.49 -19.90
CA THR A 61 -22.92 39.51 -19.15
C THR A 61 -22.13 39.07 -17.91
N LEU A 62 -22.74 39.17 -16.73
CA LEU A 62 -22.15 38.62 -15.51
C LEU A 62 -22.09 37.10 -15.62
N SER A 63 -20.88 36.55 -15.51
CA SER A 63 -20.60 35.13 -15.46
C SER A 63 -19.68 34.80 -14.29
N GLN A 64 -19.47 33.51 -14.07
CA GLN A 64 -18.64 33.01 -12.98
C GLN A 64 -17.67 31.97 -13.55
N ASP A 65 -16.39 32.20 -13.34
CA ASP A 65 -15.35 31.20 -13.57
C ASP A 65 -15.22 30.36 -12.32
N TRP A 66 -15.73 29.13 -12.38
CA TRP A 66 -15.70 28.18 -11.29
C TRP A 66 -14.47 27.28 -11.37
N THR A 67 -13.91 26.98 -10.20
CA THR A 67 -12.86 25.97 -10.02
C THR A 67 -13.29 25.00 -8.93
N PHE A 68 -13.30 23.71 -9.26
CA PHE A 68 -13.45 22.60 -8.32
C PHE A 68 -12.10 21.87 -8.20
N ILE A 69 -11.68 21.53 -6.99
CA ILE A 69 -10.53 20.65 -6.73
C ILE A 69 -10.97 19.55 -5.76
N GLY A 70 -10.99 18.31 -6.24
CA GLY A 70 -11.26 17.12 -5.44
C GLY A 70 -10.01 16.26 -5.31
N ALA A 71 -9.85 15.59 -4.18
CA ALA A 71 -8.81 14.61 -3.96
C ALA A 71 -9.42 13.31 -3.42
N VAL A 72 -9.04 12.18 -4.01
CA VAL A 72 -9.34 10.85 -3.49
C VAL A 72 -8.04 10.14 -3.14
N GLN A 73 -8.00 9.50 -1.97
CA GLN A 73 -7.00 8.49 -1.67
C GLN A 73 -7.57 7.12 -2.04
N TRP A 74 -6.78 6.30 -2.74
CA TRP A 74 -7.18 4.96 -3.16
C TRP A 74 -6.85 3.93 -2.08
N GLU A 75 -7.73 2.94 -1.86
CA GLU A 75 -7.49 1.90 -0.83
C GLU A 75 -6.45 0.87 -1.25
N LEU A 76 -6.15 0.78 -2.54
CA LEU A 76 -5.35 -0.30 -3.12
C LEU A 76 -3.84 -0.07 -2.99
N ASP A 77 -3.42 1.18 -2.96
CA ASP A 77 -2.00 1.58 -3.00
C ASP A 77 -1.73 2.86 -2.18
N MET A 78 -2.77 3.42 -1.56
CA MET A 78 -2.74 4.67 -0.79
C MET A 78 -2.31 5.91 -1.58
N SER A 79 -2.23 5.82 -2.91
CA SER A 79 -1.94 6.98 -3.75
C SER A 79 -3.13 7.94 -3.74
N ILE A 80 -2.83 9.21 -4.01
CA ILE A 80 -3.83 10.27 -4.07
C ILE A 80 -3.96 10.71 -5.52
N SER A 81 -5.21 10.79 -5.99
CA SER A 81 -5.53 11.44 -7.26
C SER A 81 -6.26 12.75 -7.00
N LYS A 82 -5.64 13.86 -7.40
CA LYS A 82 -6.26 15.19 -7.40
C LYS A 82 -6.88 15.44 -8.77
N ILE A 83 -8.14 15.87 -8.77
CA ILE A 83 -8.93 16.19 -9.95
C ILE A 83 -9.29 17.66 -9.84
N ARG A 84 -8.92 18.46 -10.85
CA ARG A 84 -9.38 19.84 -10.98
C ARG A 84 -10.34 19.93 -12.13
N VAL A 85 -11.49 20.55 -11.92
CA VAL A 85 -12.46 20.89 -12.98
C VAL A 85 -12.65 22.40 -13.00
N ARG A 86 -12.61 23.00 -14.18
CA ARG A 86 -12.82 24.45 -14.37
C ARG A 86 -13.87 24.66 -15.44
N TRP A 87 -14.80 25.58 -15.22
CA TRP A 87 -15.84 25.94 -16.19
C TRP A 87 -16.31 27.37 -15.98
N ASN A 88 -16.88 27.96 -17.03
CA ASN A 88 -17.58 29.23 -16.96
C ASN A 88 -19.10 28.98 -16.96
N SER A 89 -19.83 29.67 -16.07
CA SER A 89 -21.29 29.48 -15.92
C SER A 89 -22.11 29.91 -17.15
N ALA A 90 -21.62 30.82 -17.97
CA ALA A 90 -22.32 31.27 -19.19
C ALA A 90 -22.17 30.28 -20.35
N ASN A 91 -21.15 29.42 -20.35
CA ASN A 91 -20.96 28.38 -21.38
C ASN A 91 -20.24 27.15 -20.80
N VAL A 92 -20.94 26.38 -19.96
CA VAL A 92 -20.35 25.20 -19.30
C VAL A 92 -19.79 24.21 -20.33
N SER A 93 -20.60 23.80 -21.31
CA SER A 93 -20.21 22.76 -22.27
C SER A 93 -19.01 23.16 -23.14
N GLY A 94 -18.86 24.44 -23.49
CA GLY A 94 -17.74 24.93 -24.29
C GLY A 94 -16.49 25.27 -23.49
N THR A 95 -16.58 25.37 -22.16
CA THR A 95 -15.47 25.84 -21.31
C THR A 95 -15.00 24.82 -20.28
N VAL A 96 -15.76 23.77 -20.02
CA VAL A 96 -15.40 22.74 -19.05
C VAL A 96 -14.08 22.06 -19.43
N ARG A 97 -13.13 22.07 -18.50
CA ARG A 97 -11.82 21.40 -18.64
C ARG A 97 -11.49 20.70 -17.34
N ALA A 98 -10.76 19.60 -17.43
CA ALA A 98 -10.30 18.90 -16.25
C ALA A 98 -8.85 18.46 -16.37
N ASP A 99 -8.16 18.48 -15.23
CA ASP A 99 -6.78 18.09 -15.07
C ASP A 99 -6.71 17.03 -13.94
N ILE A 100 -5.77 16.09 -14.04
CA ILE A 100 -5.51 15.09 -13.00
C ILE A 100 -4.04 15.13 -12.60
N LYS A 101 -3.77 15.15 -11.29
CA LYS A 101 -2.43 14.94 -10.72
C LYS A 101 -2.44 13.68 -9.87
N HIS A 102 -1.39 12.87 -10.02
CA HIS A 102 -1.18 11.69 -9.22
C HIS A 102 -0.04 11.95 -8.22
N ILE A 103 -0.32 11.67 -6.96
CA ILE A 103 0.64 11.72 -5.87
C ILE A 103 0.80 10.27 -5.42
N ALA A 104 2.00 9.71 -5.57
CA ALA A 104 2.29 8.34 -5.16
C ALA A 104 1.95 8.15 -3.67
N GLY A 105 1.46 6.96 -3.32
CA GLY A 105 1.25 6.62 -1.91
C GLY A 105 2.58 6.67 -1.18
N SER A 106 2.68 7.49 -0.14
CA SER A 106 3.76 7.39 0.82
C SER A 106 3.36 6.41 1.92
N ALA A 107 4.28 5.55 2.33
CA ALA A 107 4.08 4.79 3.57
C ALA A 107 3.70 5.77 4.68
N PRO A 108 2.66 5.49 5.48
CA PRO A 108 2.27 6.35 6.58
C PRO A 108 3.48 6.53 7.49
N ALA A 109 3.63 7.74 8.03
CA ALA A 109 4.54 7.93 9.15
C ALA A 109 4.14 6.92 10.25
N PRO A 110 5.09 6.36 11.00
CA PRO A 110 4.75 5.48 12.12
C PRO A 110 3.80 6.25 13.04
N SER A 111 2.52 5.86 13.02
CA SER A 111 1.53 6.38 13.96
C SER A 111 1.88 5.89 15.36
N LYS A 112 1.23 6.46 16.37
CA LYS A 112 1.23 5.95 17.75
C LYS A 112 1.42 4.44 17.78
N ASP A 113 2.50 3.98 18.42
CA ASP A 113 2.83 2.57 18.52
C ASP A 113 1.59 1.77 18.93
N LEU A 114 1.13 0.89 18.03
CA LEU A 114 0.03 -0.01 18.33
C LEU A 114 0.38 -0.83 19.57
N THR A 115 -0.60 -1.01 20.45
CA THR A 115 -0.33 -1.78 21.66
C THR A 115 -0.06 -3.24 21.30
N PRO A 116 0.68 -3.99 22.15
CA PRO A 116 0.88 -5.42 21.96
C PRO A 116 -0.43 -6.20 21.76
N GLU A 117 -1.51 -5.80 22.45
CA GLU A 117 -2.83 -6.40 22.29
C GLU A 117 -3.42 -6.13 20.90
N GLN A 118 -3.31 -4.91 20.38
CA GLN A 118 -3.78 -4.59 19.02
C GLN A 118 -3.01 -5.38 17.97
N LEU A 119 -1.68 -5.48 18.12
CA LEU A 119 -0.84 -6.30 17.25
C LEU A 119 -1.19 -7.79 17.35
N ARG A 120 -1.55 -8.29 18.53
CA ARG A 120 -1.99 -9.68 18.70
C ARG A 120 -3.33 -9.93 17.99
N CYS A 121 -4.32 -9.06 18.20
CA CYS A 121 -5.61 -9.14 17.51
C CYS A 121 -5.45 -9.08 15.98
N ALA A 122 -4.58 -8.19 15.49
CA ALA A 122 -4.29 -8.11 14.06
C ALA A 122 -3.68 -9.41 13.50
N SER A 123 -2.76 -10.04 14.25
CA SER A 123 -2.24 -11.37 13.89
C SER A 123 -3.35 -12.41 13.84
N GLU A 124 -4.22 -12.45 14.85
CA GLU A 124 -5.36 -13.38 14.93
C GLU A 124 -6.33 -13.21 13.75
N TRP A 125 -6.58 -11.97 13.29
CA TRP A 125 -7.49 -11.69 12.18
C TRP A 125 -6.88 -11.95 10.81
N TYR A 126 -5.61 -11.59 10.58
CA TYR A 126 -5.06 -11.56 9.23
C TYR A 126 -4.15 -12.75 8.90
N ALA A 127 -3.40 -13.28 9.87
CA ALA A 127 -2.43 -14.34 9.63
C ALA A 127 -3.01 -15.62 9.01
N PRO A 128 -4.19 -16.13 9.45
CA PRO A 128 -4.76 -17.35 8.87
C PRO A 128 -5.01 -17.22 7.36
N HIS A 129 -5.48 -16.05 6.93
CA HIS A 129 -5.78 -15.77 5.52
C HIS A 129 -4.51 -15.57 4.69
N ILE A 130 -3.50 -14.88 5.24
CA ILE A 130 -2.20 -14.70 4.60
C ILE A 130 -1.53 -16.06 4.36
N LEU A 131 -1.50 -16.92 5.39
CA LEU A 131 -0.90 -18.25 5.31
C LEU A 131 -1.68 -19.19 4.39
N SER A 132 -3.02 -19.13 4.43
CA SER A 132 -3.87 -19.90 3.53
C SER A 132 -3.61 -19.55 2.06
N PHE A 133 -3.49 -18.25 1.75
CA PHE A 133 -3.06 -17.79 0.43
C PHE A 133 -1.67 -18.32 0.08
N ALA A 134 -0.68 -18.15 0.96
CA ALA A 134 0.69 -18.53 0.68
C ALA A 134 0.84 -20.03 0.38
N ARG A 135 0.24 -20.88 1.23
CA ARG A 135 0.29 -22.35 1.09
C ARG A 135 -0.44 -22.85 -0.14
N SER A 136 -1.59 -22.27 -0.49
CA SER A 136 -2.35 -22.68 -1.68
C SER A 136 -1.65 -22.35 -3.00
N HIS A 137 -0.58 -21.55 -2.98
CA HIS A 137 0.18 -21.16 -4.18
C HIS A 137 1.55 -21.84 -4.29
N LEU A 138 1.92 -22.76 -3.39
CA LEU A 138 3.16 -23.52 -3.47
C LEU A 138 3.32 -24.19 -4.85
N GLY A 139 4.49 -24.05 -5.45
CA GLY A 139 4.81 -24.58 -6.78
C GLY A 139 4.24 -23.76 -7.96
N THR A 140 3.57 -22.64 -7.71
CA THR A 140 3.02 -21.77 -8.75
C THR A 140 3.74 -20.42 -8.81
N SER A 141 3.47 -19.62 -9.84
CA SER A 141 3.90 -18.21 -9.94
C SER A 141 2.72 -17.30 -9.68
N VAL A 142 2.89 -16.31 -8.81
CA VAL A 142 1.91 -15.29 -8.46
C VAL A 142 2.31 -13.96 -9.10
N ALA A 143 1.33 -13.28 -9.70
CA ALA A 143 1.50 -11.99 -10.38
C ALA A 143 2.62 -12.02 -11.44
N ASP A 144 3.62 -11.13 -11.35
CA ASP A 144 4.76 -11.04 -12.26
C ASP A 144 5.90 -12.03 -11.93
N GLY A 145 5.75 -12.75 -10.82
CA GLY A 145 6.74 -13.70 -10.31
C GLY A 145 7.74 -13.08 -9.35
N GLU A 146 7.57 -11.84 -8.89
CA GLU A 146 8.47 -11.17 -7.94
C GLU A 146 8.09 -11.45 -6.45
N CYS A 147 9.07 -11.34 -5.55
CA CYS A 147 8.89 -11.62 -4.11
C CYS A 147 7.92 -10.63 -3.43
N TRP A 148 8.07 -9.33 -3.70
CA TRP A 148 7.21 -8.29 -3.15
C TRP A 148 5.79 -8.35 -3.72
N SER A 149 5.63 -8.72 -5.00
CA SER A 149 4.32 -8.91 -5.64
C SER A 149 3.54 -10.06 -5.00
N PHE A 150 4.24 -11.11 -4.54
CA PHE A 150 3.64 -12.22 -3.81
C PHE A 150 3.06 -11.78 -2.45
N ALA A 151 3.82 -11.02 -1.66
CA ALA A 151 3.32 -10.45 -0.39
C ALA A 151 2.14 -9.49 -0.60
N CYS A 152 2.21 -8.65 -1.64
CA CYS A 152 1.12 -7.75 -2.03
C CYS A 152 -0.16 -8.52 -2.39
N ALA A 153 -0.03 -9.61 -3.15
CA ALA A 153 -1.15 -10.48 -3.51
C ALA A 153 -1.76 -11.17 -2.28
N ALA A 154 -0.94 -11.59 -1.32
CA ALA A 154 -1.41 -12.19 -0.06
C ALA A 154 -2.24 -11.19 0.77
N LEU A 155 -1.76 -9.96 0.96
CA LEU A 155 -2.53 -8.92 1.66
C LEU A 155 -3.83 -8.56 0.93
N LYS A 156 -3.79 -8.53 -0.41
CA LYS A 156 -5.00 -8.30 -1.23
C LYS A 156 -6.03 -9.43 -1.08
N PHE A 157 -5.59 -10.69 -1.00
CA PHE A 157 -6.47 -11.81 -0.71
C PHE A 157 -7.09 -11.69 0.68
N THR A 158 -6.27 -11.37 1.69
CA THR A 158 -6.70 -11.20 3.08
C THR A 158 -7.70 -10.06 3.24
N ARG A 159 -7.58 -8.97 2.47
CA ARG A 159 -8.59 -7.89 2.42
C ARG A 159 -9.99 -8.41 2.18
N SER A 160 -10.17 -9.25 1.17
CA SER A 160 -11.49 -9.79 0.86
C SER A 160 -12.00 -10.72 1.95
N ALA A 161 -11.11 -11.44 2.66
CA ALA A 161 -11.49 -12.31 3.77
C ALA A 161 -11.90 -11.51 5.02
N ALA A 162 -11.08 -10.55 5.45
CA ALA A 162 -11.35 -9.68 6.58
C ALA A 162 -12.71 -8.96 6.45
N LEU A 163 -13.02 -8.43 5.26
CA LEU A 163 -14.30 -7.77 5.00
C LEU A 163 -15.50 -8.71 5.17
N ARG A 164 -15.39 -9.99 4.80
CA ARG A 164 -16.47 -10.97 4.99
C ARG A 164 -16.68 -11.33 6.46
N GLU A 165 -15.63 -11.22 7.26
CA GLU A 165 -15.64 -11.49 8.70
C GLU A 165 -15.99 -10.25 9.53
N GLY A 166 -16.24 -9.11 8.89
CA GLY A 166 -16.58 -7.86 9.57
C GLY A 166 -15.37 -7.16 10.20
N HIS A 167 -14.15 -7.58 9.86
CA HIS A 167 -12.93 -6.92 10.28
C HIS A 167 -12.55 -5.79 9.33
N GLU A 168 -11.81 -4.82 9.84
CA GLU A 168 -11.16 -3.84 8.98
C GLU A 168 -10.21 -4.56 8.00
N PRO A 169 -10.17 -4.21 6.71
CA PRO A 169 -9.19 -4.80 5.82
C PRO A 169 -7.75 -4.36 6.17
N PRO A 170 -6.74 -5.24 6.01
CA PRO A 170 -5.36 -4.85 6.19
C PRO A 170 -4.97 -3.78 5.17
N MET A 171 -4.01 -2.94 5.54
CA MET A 171 -3.38 -2.02 4.61
C MET A 171 -2.75 -2.77 3.41
N PRO A 172 -2.77 -2.19 2.20
CA PRO A 172 -2.00 -2.74 1.09
C PRO A 172 -0.50 -2.57 1.34
N SER A 173 0.33 -3.32 0.59
CA SER A 173 1.77 -3.04 0.55
C SER A 173 2.05 -1.67 -0.05
N MET A 174 2.92 -0.89 0.58
CA MET A 174 3.43 0.39 0.06
C MET A 174 4.94 0.29 -0.14
N GLY A 175 5.34 -0.04 -1.36
CA GLY A 175 6.73 -0.41 -1.64
C GLY A 175 7.12 -1.66 -0.84
N ARG A 176 8.08 -1.51 0.08
CA ARG A 176 8.59 -2.58 0.97
C ARG A 176 8.04 -2.49 2.40
N VAL A 177 6.91 -1.83 2.57
CA VAL A 177 6.20 -1.71 3.84
C VAL A 177 4.89 -2.48 3.74
N HIS A 178 4.70 -3.45 4.63
CA HIS A 178 3.60 -4.42 4.55
C HIS A 178 2.67 -4.40 5.77
N GLY A 179 2.80 -3.38 6.63
CA GLY A 179 2.13 -3.35 7.93
C GLY A 179 2.84 -2.45 8.93
N GLN A 180 2.56 -2.67 10.22
CA GLN A 180 3.32 -2.10 11.33
C GLN A 180 4.67 -2.82 11.44
N CYS A 181 5.77 -2.06 11.46
CA CYS A 181 7.09 -2.63 11.70
C CYS A 181 7.19 -3.05 13.17
N ILE A 182 7.29 -4.35 13.44
CA ILE A 182 7.40 -4.92 14.80
C ILE A 182 8.84 -5.31 15.14
N LEU A 183 9.70 -5.44 14.13
CA LEU A 183 11.13 -5.68 14.28
C LEU A 183 11.88 -4.89 13.22
N ASP A 184 12.92 -4.16 13.63
CA ASP A 184 13.93 -3.57 12.76
C ASP A 184 15.30 -3.90 13.36
N TRP A 185 15.96 -4.90 12.80
CA TRP A 185 17.21 -5.43 13.31
C TRP A 185 18.30 -5.40 12.26
N SER A 186 19.52 -5.12 12.70
CA SER A 186 20.72 -5.10 11.87
C SER A 186 21.81 -5.91 12.57
N VAL A 187 22.65 -6.59 11.79
CA VAL A 187 23.84 -7.27 12.30
C VAL A 187 24.80 -6.29 13.01
N CYS A 188 24.78 -5.01 12.62
CA CYS A 188 25.57 -3.96 13.26
C CYS A 188 24.91 -3.37 14.51
N SER A 189 23.73 -3.83 14.89
CA SER A 189 23.07 -3.37 16.11
C SER A 189 23.75 -3.94 17.36
N LEU A 190 23.57 -3.26 18.50
CA LEU A 190 24.05 -3.75 19.80
C LEU A 190 23.24 -4.94 20.32
N VAL A 191 22.13 -5.28 19.68
CA VAL A 191 21.21 -6.32 20.11
C VAL A 191 21.54 -7.62 19.37
N PRO A 192 21.86 -8.72 20.09
CA PRO A 192 22.15 -9.99 19.44
C PRO A 192 20.92 -10.56 18.74
N ALA A 193 21.14 -11.42 17.74
CA ALA A 193 20.06 -12.16 17.09
C ALA A 193 19.32 -13.09 18.07
N VAL A 194 20.02 -13.59 19.10
CA VAL A 194 19.45 -14.54 20.06
C VAL A 194 18.24 -13.93 20.76
N GLY A 195 17.10 -14.62 20.65
CA GLY A 195 15.83 -14.19 21.24
C GLY A 195 15.16 -12.96 20.60
N ILE A 196 15.73 -12.37 19.54
CA ILE A 196 15.19 -11.13 18.94
C ILE A 196 13.77 -11.32 18.39
N LEU A 197 13.52 -12.47 17.77
CA LEU A 197 12.21 -12.81 17.18
C LEU A 197 11.15 -12.99 18.26
N GLN A 198 11.53 -13.57 19.39
CA GLN A 198 10.65 -13.72 20.54
C GLN A 198 10.37 -12.37 21.21
N ALA A 199 11.39 -11.53 21.37
CA ALA A 199 11.26 -10.20 21.96
C ALA A 199 10.35 -9.27 21.14
N ALA A 200 10.40 -9.38 19.82
CA ALA A 200 9.51 -8.67 18.90
C ALA A 200 8.15 -9.36 18.68
N GLU A 201 7.91 -10.50 19.35
CA GLU A 201 6.73 -11.34 19.17
C GLU A 201 6.42 -11.65 17.70
N VAL A 202 7.43 -11.99 16.89
CA VAL A 202 7.23 -12.41 15.50
C VAL A 202 6.39 -13.68 15.44
N ARG A 203 5.41 -13.72 14.54
CA ARG A 203 4.40 -14.77 14.43
C ARG A 203 4.22 -15.24 12.99
N PRO A 204 3.73 -16.48 12.78
CA PRO A 204 3.24 -16.90 11.47
C PRO A 204 2.24 -15.90 10.88
N GLY A 205 2.36 -15.61 9.59
CA GLY A 205 1.57 -14.62 8.85
C GLY A 205 2.14 -13.21 8.86
N ASP A 206 3.17 -12.91 9.67
CA ASP A 206 3.96 -11.69 9.52
C ASP A 206 4.76 -11.72 8.19
N ILE A 207 5.18 -10.55 7.70
CA ILE A 207 5.92 -10.40 6.44
C ILE A 207 7.33 -9.91 6.75
N ILE A 208 8.34 -10.62 6.28
CA ILE A 208 9.75 -10.30 6.49
C ILE A 208 10.35 -9.62 5.25
N GLU A 209 11.13 -8.58 5.50
CA GLU A 209 11.93 -7.84 4.53
C GLU A 209 13.42 -7.96 4.86
N LEU A 210 14.18 -8.52 3.94
CA LEU A 210 15.62 -8.65 4.00
C LEU A 210 16.26 -7.60 3.08
N SER A 211 17.27 -6.90 3.58
CA SER A 211 18.03 -5.92 2.79
C SER A 211 19.53 -6.11 2.98
N ASP A 212 20.25 -6.21 1.86
CA ASP A 212 21.70 -6.49 1.81
C ASP A 212 22.10 -7.65 2.74
N ALA A 213 21.26 -8.69 2.80
CA ALA A 213 21.37 -9.78 3.74
C ALA A 213 22.39 -10.81 3.25
N HIS A 214 23.28 -11.20 4.15
CA HIS A 214 24.24 -12.28 3.92
C HIS A 214 24.16 -13.26 5.08
N PHE A 215 23.75 -14.49 4.78
CA PHE A 215 23.74 -15.60 5.72
C PHE A 215 24.91 -16.53 5.42
N ARG A 216 25.61 -16.93 6.48
CA ARG A 216 26.72 -17.88 6.43
C ARG A 216 26.37 -19.10 7.26
N HIS A 217 25.80 -20.10 6.60
CA HIS A 217 25.40 -21.33 7.25
C HIS A 217 26.55 -22.34 7.26
N GLN A 218 26.94 -22.82 8.45
CA GLN A 218 27.92 -23.89 8.57
C GLN A 218 27.23 -25.25 8.54
N GLN A 219 27.40 -25.97 7.43
CA GLN A 219 26.94 -27.34 7.31
C GLN A 219 27.98 -28.31 7.85
N VAL A 220 27.55 -29.23 8.70
CA VAL A 220 28.38 -30.37 9.11
C VAL A 220 28.10 -31.52 8.15
N LEU A 221 29.09 -31.84 7.33
CA LEU A 221 29.03 -32.91 6.34
C LEU A 221 29.65 -34.20 6.91
N LEU A 222 29.22 -35.34 6.38
CA LEU A 222 29.77 -36.67 6.70
C LEU A 222 29.81 -36.96 8.21
N GLY A 223 28.72 -36.66 8.94
CA GLY A 223 28.58 -37.01 10.36
C GLY A 223 29.57 -36.30 11.31
N GLY A 224 30.14 -35.16 10.91
CA GLY A 224 31.13 -34.41 11.72
C GLY A 224 32.50 -34.28 11.09
N LEU A 225 32.79 -35.06 10.04
CA LEU A 225 34.13 -35.17 9.46
C LEU A 225 34.48 -34.04 8.48
N ALA A 226 33.50 -33.28 8.00
CA ALA A 226 33.72 -32.13 7.13
C ALA A 226 32.81 -30.96 7.51
N ARG A 227 33.28 -29.73 7.28
CA ARG A 227 32.48 -28.50 7.38
C ARG A 227 32.32 -27.91 5.98
N GLY A 228 31.08 -27.72 5.54
CA GLY A 228 30.72 -26.96 4.36
C GLY A 228 30.17 -25.60 4.77
N GLU A 229 30.25 -24.61 3.89
CA GLU A 229 29.68 -23.28 4.11
C GLU A 229 28.71 -22.95 2.99
N GLU A 230 27.44 -22.78 3.33
CA GLU A 230 26.44 -22.26 2.40
C GLU A 230 26.33 -20.75 2.59
N ASN A 231 26.53 -20.02 1.50
CA ASN A 231 26.49 -18.56 1.46
C ASN A 231 25.24 -18.10 0.73
N VAL A 232 24.27 -17.57 1.45
CA VAL A 232 23.05 -16.97 0.87
C VAL A 232 23.20 -15.46 0.89
N ARG A 233 23.11 -14.82 -0.28
CA ARG A 233 23.20 -13.36 -0.43
C ARG A 233 21.96 -12.83 -1.13
N LEU A 234 21.33 -11.84 -0.51
CA LEU A 234 20.09 -11.22 -0.99
C LEU A 234 20.26 -9.71 -0.95
N SER A 235 20.20 -9.04 -2.10
CA SER A 235 20.20 -7.57 -2.12
C SER A 235 18.93 -6.99 -1.50
N ALA A 236 17.80 -7.62 -1.80
CA ALA A 236 16.46 -7.25 -1.38
C ALA A 236 15.58 -8.50 -1.51
N HIS A 237 14.86 -8.88 -0.46
CA HIS A 237 13.93 -10.00 -0.53
C HIS A 237 12.77 -9.86 0.44
N THR A 238 11.59 -10.34 0.03
CA THR A 238 10.34 -10.31 0.78
C THR A 238 9.82 -11.74 0.93
N ALA A 239 9.38 -12.12 2.13
CA ALA A 239 8.77 -13.43 2.36
C ALA A 239 7.67 -13.37 3.42
N ILE A 240 6.80 -14.39 3.44
CA ILE A 240 5.76 -14.56 4.46
C ILE A 240 6.28 -15.53 5.51
N VAL A 241 6.25 -15.14 6.79
CA VAL A 241 6.65 -16.00 7.91
C VAL A 241 5.65 -17.13 8.06
N GLU A 242 6.11 -18.37 7.98
CA GLU A 242 5.30 -19.56 8.22
C GLU A 242 5.51 -20.12 9.64
N SER A 243 6.75 -20.09 10.14
CA SER A 243 7.08 -20.60 11.46
C SER A 243 8.24 -19.85 12.08
N VAL A 244 8.28 -19.84 13.42
CA VAL A 244 9.35 -19.22 14.21
C VAL A 244 9.80 -20.25 15.25
N ASN A 245 11.10 -20.54 15.29
CA ASN A 245 11.71 -21.46 16.25
C ASN A 245 13.09 -20.96 16.67
N GLY A 246 13.18 -20.33 17.84
CA GLY A 246 14.39 -19.61 18.25
C GLY A 246 14.71 -18.48 17.27
N GLU A 247 15.91 -18.49 16.71
CA GLU A 247 16.38 -17.55 15.69
C GLU A 247 16.03 -17.97 14.25
N LYS A 248 15.41 -19.14 14.11
CA LYS A 248 15.04 -19.75 12.82
C LYS A 248 13.63 -19.33 12.40
N ILE A 249 13.51 -18.89 11.16
CA ILE A 249 12.26 -18.47 10.53
C ILE A 249 12.02 -19.37 9.33
N GLY A 250 10.99 -20.18 9.38
CA GLY A 250 10.45 -20.83 8.17
C GLY A 250 9.58 -19.83 7.43
N VAL A 251 9.73 -19.76 6.11
CA VAL A 251 9.01 -18.80 5.26
C VAL A 251 8.39 -19.47 4.04
N ILE A 252 7.36 -18.84 3.49
CA ILE A 252 6.88 -19.09 2.12
C ILE A 252 7.26 -17.86 1.29
N GLU A 253 7.95 -18.08 0.19
CA GLU A 253 8.60 -17.03 -0.59
C GLU A 253 8.56 -17.29 -2.10
N GLN A 254 8.62 -16.24 -2.89
CA GLN A 254 8.69 -16.32 -4.35
C GLN A 254 9.98 -15.70 -4.85
N ASN A 255 10.52 -16.21 -5.96
CA ASN A 255 11.72 -15.66 -6.60
C ASN A 255 12.97 -15.65 -5.71
N ALA A 256 13.05 -16.61 -4.78
CA ALA A 256 14.21 -16.82 -3.93
C ALA A 256 15.18 -17.80 -4.60
N ARG A 257 15.35 -18.99 -4.00
CA ARG A 257 16.18 -20.08 -4.57
C ARG A 257 15.65 -20.57 -5.92
N VAL A 258 14.33 -20.53 -6.10
CA VAL A 258 13.67 -20.95 -7.35
C VAL A 258 13.04 -19.74 -8.01
N LYS A 259 13.49 -19.45 -9.24
CA LYS A 259 13.05 -18.28 -10.00
C LYS A 259 11.54 -18.33 -10.23
N LYS A 260 10.84 -17.26 -9.86
CA LYS A 260 9.39 -17.04 -10.05
C LYS A 260 8.43 -18.06 -9.43
N LEU A 261 8.89 -19.06 -8.69
CA LEU A 261 8.00 -20.01 -8.03
C LEU A 261 7.88 -19.71 -6.54
N VAL A 262 6.67 -19.87 -6.02
CA VAL A 262 6.40 -19.88 -4.59
C VAL A 262 6.90 -21.20 -4.01
N VAL A 263 7.82 -21.12 -3.05
CA VAL A 263 8.46 -22.26 -2.40
C VAL A 263 8.57 -22.01 -0.89
N GLU A 264 8.79 -23.08 -0.15
CA GLU A 264 9.20 -23.00 1.25
C GLU A 264 10.70 -22.63 1.32
N GLY A 265 11.04 -21.83 2.31
CA GLY A 265 12.38 -21.36 2.58
C GLY A 265 12.64 -21.25 4.07
N GLU A 266 13.88 -20.97 4.42
CA GLU A 266 14.28 -20.86 5.83
C GLU A 266 15.46 -19.91 5.99
N TYR A 267 15.37 -19.07 7.02
CA TYR A 267 16.44 -18.16 7.41
C TYR A 267 16.73 -18.32 8.90
N ASN A 268 18.00 -18.39 9.26
CA ASN A 268 18.44 -18.37 10.66
C ASN A 268 19.15 -17.04 10.92
N LEU A 269 18.56 -16.19 11.77
CA LEU A 269 19.15 -14.87 12.06
C LEU A 269 20.49 -14.97 12.79
N ALA A 270 20.75 -16.06 13.50
CA ALA A 270 22.06 -16.32 14.11
C ALA A 270 23.18 -16.52 13.07
N ASP A 271 22.82 -16.94 11.85
CA ASP A 271 23.76 -17.15 10.75
C ASP A 271 23.98 -15.88 9.91
N MET A 272 23.25 -14.78 10.20
CA MET A 272 23.32 -13.54 9.44
C MET A 272 24.55 -12.72 9.81
N VAL A 273 25.43 -12.47 8.83
CA VAL A 273 26.71 -11.77 9.02
C VAL A 273 26.74 -10.36 8.42
N LYS A 274 25.73 -10.00 7.62
CA LYS A 274 25.54 -8.66 7.06
C LYS A 274 24.06 -8.40 6.77
N GLY A 275 23.66 -7.13 6.81
CA GLY A 275 22.36 -6.65 6.32
C GLY A 275 21.39 -6.27 7.43
N THR A 276 20.15 -6.06 7.03
CA THR A 276 19.04 -5.73 7.94
C THR A 276 17.83 -6.61 7.70
N VAL A 277 17.07 -6.85 8.77
CA VAL A 277 15.81 -7.57 8.79
C VAL A 277 14.75 -6.65 9.34
N LYS A 278 13.67 -6.46 8.59
CA LYS A 278 12.45 -5.85 9.10
C LYS A 278 11.34 -6.88 9.08
N VAL A 279 10.51 -6.89 10.12
CA VAL A 279 9.29 -7.72 10.15
C VAL A 279 8.10 -6.81 10.32
N PHE A 280 7.11 -7.03 9.47
CA PHE A 280 5.88 -6.28 9.42
C PHE A 280 4.71 -7.17 9.80
N ARG A 281 3.91 -6.69 10.74
CA ARG A 281 2.61 -7.26 11.03
C ARG A 281 1.55 -6.57 10.20
N ALA A 282 0.76 -7.35 9.46
CA ALA A 282 -0.43 -6.82 8.80
C ALA A 282 -1.35 -6.16 9.85
N VAL A 283 -1.78 -4.93 9.59
CA VAL A 283 -2.66 -4.16 10.49
C VAL A 283 -3.74 -3.46 9.69
N GLY A 284 -4.86 -3.16 10.36
CA GLY A 284 -5.97 -2.40 9.79
C GLY A 284 -5.53 -1.00 9.38
N ARG A 285 -6.27 -0.39 8.45
CA ARG A 285 -5.94 0.94 7.93
C ARG A 285 -6.18 2.07 8.95
N SER A 286 -7.14 1.92 9.86
CA SER A 286 -7.47 2.90 10.89
C SER A 286 -6.43 2.97 12.00
N GLU A 287 -5.64 1.89 12.13
CA GLU A 287 -4.54 1.73 13.07
C GLU A 287 -3.26 2.46 12.60
N LEU A 288 -3.24 2.98 11.37
CA LEU A 288 -2.18 3.82 10.82
C LEU A 288 -2.71 5.23 10.58
N GLU A 289 -1.86 6.24 10.79
CA GLU A 289 -2.27 7.64 10.63
C GLU A 289 -2.79 7.85 9.20
N ARG A 290 -4.09 8.16 9.08
CA ARG A 290 -4.67 8.57 7.80
C ARG A 290 -3.89 9.78 7.33
N VAL A 291 -3.31 9.71 6.13
CA VAL A 291 -2.80 10.90 5.45
C VAL A 291 -3.95 11.90 5.41
N SER A 292 -3.83 12.98 6.18
CA SER A 292 -4.83 14.03 6.18
C SER A 292 -4.87 14.63 4.77
N LEU A 293 -6.07 14.71 4.20
CA LEU A 293 -6.27 15.44 2.95
C LEU A 293 -6.43 16.95 3.22
N ASP A 294 -6.25 17.40 4.46
CA ASP A 294 -6.32 18.82 4.80
C ASP A 294 -5.27 19.60 4.02
N GLY A 295 -5.73 20.68 3.37
CA GLY A 295 -4.85 21.50 2.54
C GLY A 295 -4.55 20.94 1.15
N VAL A 296 -4.78 19.64 0.90
CA VAL A 296 -4.48 19.02 -0.41
C VAL A 296 -5.26 19.70 -1.55
N CYS A 297 -6.48 20.14 -1.29
CA CYS A 297 -7.32 20.87 -2.26
C CYS A 297 -7.22 22.40 -2.16
N LYS A 298 -6.40 22.97 -1.26
CA LYS A 298 -6.24 24.44 -1.17
C LYS A 298 -5.44 25.01 -2.33
N GLU A 299 -4.57 24.21 -2.91
CA GLU A 299 -3.74 24.59 -4.06
C GLU A 299 -3.75 23.46 -5.09
N TRP A 300 -3.57 23.78 -6.38
CA TRP A 300 -3.52 22.77 -7.44
C TRP A 300 -2.13 22.17 -7.61
#